data_AF-D3Z792-F1
#
_entry.id   AF-D3Z792-F1
#
_cell.length_a   1.000
_cell.length_b   1.000
_cell.length_c   1.000
_cell.angle_alpha   90.00
_cell.angle_beta   90.00
_cell.angle_gamma   90.00
#
_symmetry.space_group_name_H-M   'P 1'
#
loop_
_entity.id
_entity.type
_entity.pdbx_description
1 polymer ?
#
loop_
_entity_poly.entity_id
_entity_poly.type
_entity_poly.pdbx_seq_one_letter_code
_entity_poly.pdbx_strand_id
1 'polypeptide(L)'
;MKAWGAHVTAVCSKDASELVRKLGADEVIDYTLGSVEEQLKSLKLFDFILDNVGGSTETWALNFLKKWSGATYVTLVTPFLLNMDRLGVADGMLQTGVTVGTKALKHLWQGVHYRWAFFMASGPYLDEIAELVDAGKIRPVIERTFPFSEVPEAFLKVERGHARGKTVVNVV
;
A
#
# COMPACT_ATOMS: atom_id res chain seq x y z
N MET A 1 -8.72 -8.30 -0.68
CA MET A 1 -9.10 -8.14 -2.11
C MET A 1 -9.52 -9.45 -2.77
N LYS A 2 -8.62 -10.43 -3.00
CA LYS A 2 -9.03 -11.71 -3.62
C LYS A 2 -10.07 -12.50 -2.83
N ALA A 3 -9.96 -12.51 -1.51
CA ALA A 3 -10.97 -13.08 -0.60
C ALA A 3 -12.39 -12.50 -0.80
N TRP A 4 -12.51 -11.31 -1.41
CA TRP A 4 -13.75 -10.61 -1.70
C TRP A 4 -14.07 -10.56 -3.21
N GLY A 5 -13.41 -11.40 -4.02
CA GLY A 5 -13.72 -11.54 -5.45
C GLY A 5 -13.20 -10.44 -6.36
N ALA A 6 -12.33 -9.54 -5.88
CA ALA A 6 -11.74 -8.51 -6.73
C ALA A 6 -10.77 -9.09 -7.78
N HIS A 7 -10.67 -8.42 -8.92
CA HIS A 7 -9.54 -8.56 -9.85
C HIS A 7 -8.37 -7.70 -9.33
N VAL A 8 -7.18 -8.29 -9.22
CA VAL A 8 -6.01 -7.66 -8.59
C VAL A 8 -4.86 -7.60 -9.59
N THR A 9 -4.47 -6.37 -9.94
CA THR A 9 -3.23 -6.07 -10.63
C THR A 9 -2.20 -5.62 -9.58
N ALA A 10 -1.07 -6.33 -9.49
CA ALA A 10 0.01 -6.00 -8.55
C ALA A 10 1.20 -5.38 -9.30
N VAL A 11 1.73 -4.27 -8.78
CA VAL A 11 2.97 -3.66 -9.28
C VAL A 11 4.09 -4.02 -8.30
N CYS A 12 5.11 -4.74 -8.75
CA CYS A 12 6.24 -5.15 -7.93
C CYS A 12 7.51 -5.32 -8.77
N SER A 13 8.64 -5.68 -8.16
CA SER A 13 9.85 -6.00 -8.91
C SER A 13 9.75 -7.40 -9.52
N LYS A 14 10.55 -7.66 -10.56
CA LYS A 14 10.62 -8.96 -11.25
C LYS A 14 10.62 -10.17 -10.31
N ASP A 15 11.51 -10.14 -9.33
CA ASP A 15 11.78 -11.23 -8.39
C ASP A 15 10.64 -11.46 -7.39
N ALA A 16 9.74 -10.48 -7.20
CA ALA A 16 8.53 -10.64 -6.39
C ALA A 16 7.34 -11.18 -7.19
N SER A 17 7.44 -11.25 -8.52
CA SER A 17 6.30 -11.54 -9.40
C SER A 17 5.66 -12.91 -9.13
N GLU A 18 6.49 -13.95 -8.93
CA GLU A 18 5.98 -15.29 -8.64
C GLU A 18 5.27 -15.33 -7.28
N LEU A 19 5.81 -14.64 -6.27
CA LEU A 19 5.22 -14.57 -4.94
C LEU A 19 3.82 -13.94 -5.00
N VAL A 20 3.67 -12.78 -5.65
CA VAL A 20 2.37 -12.10 -5.72
C VAL A 20 1.35 -12.87 -6.56
N ARG A 21 1.77 -13.59 -7.61
CA ARG A 21 0.89 -14.51 -8.36
C ARG A 21 0.40 -15.66 -7.48
N LYS A 22 1.29 -16.28 -6.69
CA LYS A 22 0.92 -17.33 -5.73
C LYS A 22 -0.03 -16.82 -4.64
N LEU A 23 -0.07 -15.51 -4.37
CA LEU A 23 -1.03 -14.89 -3.45
C LEU A 23 -2.36 -14.52 -4.14
N GLY A 24 -2.47 -14.74 -5.45
CA GLY A 24 -3.69 -14.56 -6.21
C GLY A 24 -3.77 -13.28 -7.04
N ALA A 25 -2.66 -12.56 -7.26
CA ALA A 25 -2.65 -11.47 -8.23
C ALA A 25 -2.94 -12.02 -9.64
N ASP A 26 -3.95 -11.46 -10.31
CA ASP A 26 -4.36 -11.86 -11.66
C ASP A 26 -3.37 -11.32 -12.69
N GLU A 27 -2.96 -10.06 -12.52
CA GLU A 27 -1.97 -9.38 -13.34
C GLU A 27 -0.79 -8.91 -12.49
N VAL A 28 0.40 -8.92 -13.08
CA VAL A 28 1.62 -8.42 -12.43
C VAL A 28 2.38 -7.54 -13.41
N ILE A 29 2.75 -6.36 -12.93
CA ILE A 29 3.50 -5.35 -13.67
C ILE A 29 4.85 -5.17 -12.98
N ASP A 30 5.92 -5.32 -13.74
CA ASP A 30 7.27 -5.11 -13.26
C ASP A 30 7.66 -3.64 -13.42
N TYR A 31 7.81 -2.93 -12.30
CA TYR A 31 8.19 -1.51 -12.33
C TYR A 31 9.64 -1.26 -12.78
N THR A 32 10.46 -2.31 -12.89
CA THR A 32 11.87 -2.21 -13.31
C THR A 32 12.06 -2.31 -14.83
N LEU A 33 11.05 -2.79 -15.57
CA LEU A 33 11.14 -3.02 -17.02
C LEU A 33 10.81 -1.79 -17.89
N GLY A 34 10.61 -0.63 -17.28
CA GLY A 34 10.32 0.63 -17.96
C GLY A 34 9.12 1.35 -17.36
N SER A 35 8.42 2.13 -18.19
CA SER A 35 7.27 2.90 -17.72
C SER A 35 6.11 1.99 -17.32
N VAL A 36 5.78 1.98 -16.03
CA VAL A 36 4.57 1.35 -15.48
C VAL A 36 3.32 1.92 -16.15
N GLU A 37 3.32 3.21 -16.47
CA GLU A 37 2.20 3.88 -17.14
C GLU A 37 1.90 3.24 -18.51
N GLU A 38 2.93 2.98 -19.32
CA GLU A 38 2.74 2.35 -20.63
C GLU A 38 2.21 0.91 -20.51
N GLN A 39 2.68 0.16 -19.52
CA GLN A 39 2.18 -1.20 -19.26
C GLN A 39 0.70 -1.16 -18.84
N LEU A 40 0.31 -0.18 -18.00
CA LEU A 40 -1.07 0.00 -17.53
C LEU A 40 -2.04 0.49 -18.61
N LYS A 41 -1.59 1.21 -19.65
CA LYS A 41 -2.46 1.69 -20.74
C LYS A 41 -3.17 0.57 -21.49
N SER A 42 -2.59 -0.62 -21.53
CA SER A 42 -3.20 -1.81 -22.14
C SER A 42 -4.34 -2.41 -21.31
N LEU A 43 -4.46 -1.99 -20.05
CA LEU A 43 -5.41 -2.53 -19.08
C LEU A 43 -6.65 -1.65 -18.93
N LYS A 44 -7.69 -2.22 -18.33
CA LYS A 44 -8.89 -1.46 -17.96
C LYS A 44 -8.56 -0.51 -16.81
N LEU A 45 -9.28 0.62 -16.78
CA LEU A 45 -9.24 1.53 -15.63
C LEU A 45 -9.72 0.83 -14.35
N PHE A 46 -9.16 1.25 -13.22
CA PHE A 46 -9.38 0.66 -11.90
C PHE A 46 -10.50 1.36 -11.13
N ASP A 47 -11.20 0.61 -10.31
CA ASP A 47 -12.15 1.13 -9.31
C ASP A 47 -11.45 1.56 -8.02
N PHE A 48 -10.27 0.98 -7.74
CA PHE A 48 -9.53 1.21 -6.51
C PHE A 48 -8.03 1.09 -6.73
N ILE A 49 -7.26 2.02 -6.16
CA ILE A 49 -5.79 1.96 -6.11
C ILE A 49 -5.35 2.13 -4.66
N LEU A 50 -4.54 1.18 -4.17
CA LEU A 50 -3.86 1.25 -2.89
C LEU A 50 -2.37 1.55 -3.11
N ASP A 51 -1.94 2.75 -2.74
CA ASP A 51 -0.56 3.16 -2.85
C ASP A 51 0.22 2.95 -1.54
N ASN A 52 1.25 2.11 -1.63
CA ASN A 52 2.21 1.82 -0.56
C ASN A 52 3.62 2.34 -0.87
N VAL A 53 3.79 3.08 -1.98
CA VAL A 53 5.09 3.56 -2.47
C VAL A 53 5.19 5.08 -2.28
N GLY A 54 4.14 5.82 -2.63
CA GLY A 54 4.10 7.28 -2.51
C GLY A 54 5.06 8.02 -3.44
N GLY A 55 5.25 9.30 -3.17
CA GLY A 55 6.12 10.16 -3.95
C GLY A 55 5.57 10.44 -5.35
N SER A 56 6.27 10.00 -6.38
CA SER A 56 5.91 10.25 -7.78
C SER A 56 4.72 9.42 -8.28
N THR A 57 4.30 8.37 -7.55
CA THR A 57 3.13 7.55 -7.91
C THR A 57 1.86 8.38 -8.09
N GLU A 58 1.66 9.40 -7.26
CA GLU A 58 0.48 10.26 -7.30
C GLU A 58 0.36 11.09 -8.59
N THR A 59 1.46 11.30 -9.33
CA THR A 59 1.40 12.13 -10.55
C THR A 59 0.78 11.40 -11.73
N TRP A 60 0.82 10.06 -11.74
CA TRP A 60 0.36 9.23 -12.86
C TRP A 60 -0.69 8.19 -12.47
N ALA A 61 -0.62 7.57 -11.28
CA ALA A 61 -1.49 6.45 -10.92
C ALA A 61 -2.98 6.84 -10.89
N LEU A 62 -3.30 8.05 -10.44
CA LEU A 62 -4.67 8.60 -10.40
C LEU A 62 -5.32 8.71 -11.79
N ASN A 63 -4.54 8.73 -12.87
CA ASN A 63 -5.06 8.76 -14.24
C ASN A 63 -5.67 7.41 -14.66
N PHE A 64 -5.31 6.32 -13.97
CA PHE A 64 -5.83 4.99 -14.25
C PHE A 64 -7.10 4.63 -13.47
N LEU A 65 -7.63 5.54 -12.65
CA LEU A 65 -8.92 5.34 -11.99
C LEU A 65 -10.09 5.70 -12.92
N LYS A 66 -11.18 4.93 -12.85
CA LYS A 66 -12.44 5.23 -13.54
C LYS A 66 -13.03 6.54 -13.05
N LYS A 67 -13.17 7.53 -13.94
CA LYS A 67 -13.73 8.84 -13.58
C LYS A 67 -15.24 8.75 -13.34
N TRP A 68 -15.75 9.55 -12.40
CA TRP A 68 -17.18 9.72 -12.11
C TRP A 68 -17.92 8.41 -11.73
N SER A 69 -17.20 7.49 -11.08
CA SER A 69 -17.73 6.16 -10.73
C SER A 69 -17.64 5.83 -9.23
N GLY A 70 -17.15 6.77 -8.42
CA GLY A 70 -16.77 6.52 -7.02
C GLY A 70 -15.39 5.86 -6.86
N ALA A 71 -14.62 5.74 -7.95
CA ALA A 71 -13.29 5.16 -7.89
C ALA A 71 -12.36 5.92 -6.93
N THR A 72 -11.60 5.17 -6.13
CA THR A 72 -10.88 5.71 -4.97
C THR A 72 -9.40 5.37 -5.01
N TYR A 73 -8.59 6.39 -4.80
CA TYR A 73 -7.16 6.32 -4.51
C TYR A 73 -6.94 6.44 -3.01
N VAL A 74 -6.28 5.45 -2.41
CA VAL A 74 -5.87 5.48 -1.00
C VAL A 74 -4.36 5.33 -0.93
N THR A 75 -3.68 6.26 -0.27
CA THR A 75 -2.24 6.13 0.02
C THR A 75 -1.97 5.96 1.51
N LEU A 76 -1.01 5.08 1.83
CA LEU A 76 -0.45 4.89 3.17
C LEU A 76 0.83 5.72 3.40
N VAL A 77 1.35 6.36 2.34
CA VAL A 77 2.59 7.14 2.39
C VAL A 77 2.22 8.61 2.43
N THR A 78 2.22 9.18 3.63
CA THR A 78 1.80 10.57 3.86
C THR A 78 2.88 11.35 4.61
N PRO A 79 2.99 12.68 4.40
CA PRO A 79 3.93 13.52 5.14
C PRO A 79 3.41 13.88 6.54
N PHE A 80 2.38 13.21 7.08
CA PHE A 80 1.68 13.62 8.31
C PHE A 80 2.63 13.79 9.50
N LEU A 81 3.37 12.74 9.87
CA LEU A 81 4.36 12.83 10.96
C LEU A 81 5.56 13.71 10.57
N LEU A 82 6.05 13.58 9.34
CA LEU A 82 7.22 14.30 8.85
C LEU A 82 7.04 15.83 8.88
N ASN A 83 5.83 16.32 8.61
CA ASN A 83 5.51 17.75 8.68
C ASN A 83 5.56 18.25 10.13
N MET A 84 5.07 17.47 11.09
CA MET A 84 5.15 17.83 12.51
C MET A 84 6.58 17.78 13.05
N ASP A 85 7.39 16.81 12.61
CA ASP A 85 8.80 16.74 12.98
C ASP A 85 9.60 17.96 12.47
N ARG A 86 9.27 18.47 11.27
CA ARG A 86 10.01 19.56 10.61
C ARG A 86 9.54 20.95 11.00
N LEU A 87 8.24 21.14 11.21
CA LEU A 87 7.62 22.44 11.41
C LEU A 87 7.01 22.62 12.82
N GLY A 88 7.04 21.58 13.65
CA GLY A 88 6.30 21.55 14.90
C GLY A 88 4.82 21.22 14.71
N VAL A 89 4.11 20.97 15.81
CA VAL A 89 2.74 20.46 15.78
C VAL A 89 1.77 21.41 15.07
N ALA A 90 1.81 22.71 15.39
CA ALA A 90 0.85 23.68 14.83
C ALA A 90 1.02 23.87 13.32
N ASP A 91 2.23 24.27 12.89
CA ASP A 91 2.51 24.55 11.48
C ASP A 91 2.54 23.27 10.63
N GLY A 92 3.00 22.16 11.21
CA GLY A 92 2.95 20.84 10.57
C GLY A 92 1.52 20.36 10.31
N MET A 93 0.61 20.58 11.26
CA MET A 93 -0.83 20.26 11.08
C MET A 93 -1.48 21.19 10.04
N LEU A 94 -1.15 22.48 10.05
CA LEU A 94 -1.63 23.42 9.03
C LEU A 94 -1.17 22.99 7.62
N GLN A 95 0.13 22.72 7.43
CA GLN A 95 0.66 22.28 6.14
C GLN A 95 0.03 20.96 5.68
N THR A 96 -0.18 20.03 6.61
CA THR A 96 -0.86 18.76 6.33
C THR A 96 -2.31 18.98 5.90
N GLY A 97 -3.06 19.83 6.60
CA GLY A 97 -4.42 20.21 6.26
C GLY A 97 -4.53 20.84 4.87
N VAL A 98 -3.62 21.77 4.54
CA VAL A 98 -3.54 22.37 3.19
C VAL A 98 -3.25 21.30 2.13
N THR A 99 -2.29 20.40 2.39
CA THR A 99 -1.91 19.34 1.44
C THR A 99 -3.07 18.40 1.15
N VAL A 100 -3.70 17.84 2.19
CA VAL A 100 -4.81 16.88 2.01
C VAL A 100 -6.04 17.56 1.41
N GLY A 101 -6.35 18.79 1.83
CA GLY A 101 -7.51 19.55 1.34
C GLY A 101 -7.38 19.88 -0.15
N THR A 102 -6.23 20.40 -0.56
CA THR A 102 -5.97 20.76 -1.97
C THR A 102 -5.94 19.53 -2.88
N LYS A 103 -5.29 18.43 -2.46
CA LYS A 103 -5.28 17.18 -3.22
C LYS A 103 -6.67 16.56 -3.32
N ALA A 104 -7.41 16.49 -2.22
CA ALA A 104 -8.77 15.94 -2.21
C ALA A 104 -9.69 16.72 -3.15
N LEU A 105 -9.66 18.06 -3.10
CA LEU A 105 -10.47 18.92 -3.97
C LEU A 105 -10.07 18.77 -5.45
N LYS A 106 -8.77 18.86 -5.75
CA LYS A 106 -8.23 18.69 -7.12
C LYS A 106 -8.71 17.39 -7.74
N HIS A 107 -8.59 16.27 -7.01
CA HIS A 107 -8.93 14.95 -7.55
C HIS A 107 -10.44 14.69 -7.58
N LEU A 108 -11.20 15.28 -6.65
CA LEU A 108 -12.66 15.26 -6.71
C LEU A 108 -13.17 15.93 -7.98
N TRP A 109 -12.61 17.07 -8.38
CA TRP A 109 -12.93 17.74 -9.66
C TRP A 109 -12.52 16.94 -10.90
N GLN A 110 -11.55 16.02 -10.75
CA GLN A 110 -11.20 15.06 -11.79
C GLN A 110 -12.09 13.81 -11.76
N GLY A 111 -13.10 13.74 -10.87
CA GLY A 111 -14.06 12.65 -10.79
C GLY A 111 -13.58 11.42 -10.02
N VAL A 112 -12.58 11.55 -9.15
CA VAL A 112 -12.06 10.44 -8.32
C VAL A 112 -11.88 10.86 -6.86
N HIS A 113 -11.91 9.90 -5.94
CA HIS A 113 -11.66 10.18 -4.53
C HIS A 113 -10.19 9.97 -4.17
N TYR A 114 -9.56 10.97 -3.55
CA TYR A 114 -8.23 10.86 -2.99
C TYR A 114 -8.30 10.82 -1.47
N ARG A 115 -7.68 9.81 -0.83
CA ARG A 115 -7.73 9.56 0.61
C ARG A 115 -6.37 9.15 1.16
N TRP A 116 -6.15 9.53 2.41
CA TRP A 116 -5.07 8.99 3.24
C TRP A 116 -5.65 7.95 4.18
N ALA A 117 -4.89 6.89 4.44
CA ALA A 117 -5.23 5.92 5.45
C ALA A 117 -4.05 5.69 6.40
N PHE A 118 -4.38 5.35 7.64
CA PHE A 118 -3.42 5.17 8.72
C PHE A 118 -3.69 3.84 9.43
N PHE A 119 -2.66 3.31 10.05
CA PHE A 119 -2.83 2.18 10.96
C PHE A 119 -3.73 2.57 12.14
N MET A 120 -4.68 1.69 12.45
CA MET A 120 -5.57 1.81 13.61
C MET A 120 -5.62 0.46 14.32
N ALA A 121 -5.31 0.44 15.61
CA ALA A 121 -5.48 -0.75 16.43
C ALA A 121 -6.97 -1.03 16.65
N SER A 122 -7.42 -2.26 16.35
CA SER A 122 -8.82 -2.66 16.50
C SER A 122 -8.90 -4.17 16.73
N GLY A 123 -9.37 -4.59 17.91
CA GLY A 123 -9.68 -5.99 18.20
C GLY A 123 -10.75 -6.57 17.27
N PRO A 124 -11.91 -5.89 17.10
CA PRO A 124 -12.97 -6.38 16.22
C PRO A 124 -12.52 -6.62 14.77
N TYR A 125 -11.66 -5.75 14.21
CA TYR A 125 -11.13 -5.99 12.86
C TYR A 125 -10.09 -7.11 12.82
N LEU A 126 -9.37 -7.37 13.92
CA LEU A 126 -8.49 -8.53 14.02
C LEU A 126 -9.28 -9.83 14.09
N ASP A 127 -10.46 -9.84 14.73
CA ASP A 127 -11.35 -10.99 14.76
C ASP A 127 -11.83 -11.34 13.33
N GLU A 128 -12.26 -10.33 12.55
CA GLU A 128 -12.62 -10.52 11.14
C GLU A 128 -11.43 -11.04 10.29
N ILE A 129 -10.22 -10.52 10.53
CA ILE A 129 -9.02 -11.00 9.84
C ILE A 129 -8.71 -12.45 10.25
N ALA A 130 -8.87 -12.82 11.51
CA ALA A 130 -8.66 -14.17 12.01
C ALA A 130 -9.63 -15.16 11.33
N GLU A 131 -10.91 -14.81 11.20
CA GLU A 131 -11.88 -15.62 10.45
C GLU A 131 -11.45 -15.87 8.99
N LEU A 132 -10.90 -14.86 8.33
CA LEU A 132 -10.38 -15.00 6.96
C LEU A 132 -9.13 -15.89 6.89
N VAL A 133 -8.30 -15.89 7.92
CA VAL A 133 -7.13 -16.77 8.04
C VAL A 133 -7.58 -18.22 8.29
N ASP A 134 -8.48 -18.44 9.24
CA ASP A 134 -9.02 -19.77 9.57
C ASP A 134 -9.78 -20.39 8.40
N ALA A 135 -10.48 -19.56 7.61
CA ALA A 135 -11.12 -19.98 6.36
C ALA A 135 -10.12 -20.24 5.20
N GLY A 136 -8.81 -20.09 5.44
CA GLY A 136 -7.76 -20.30 4.44
C GLY A 136 -7.71 -19.25 3.32
N LYS A 137 -8.43 -18.13 3.46
CA LYS A 137 -8.49 -17.05 2.45
C LYS A 137 -7.30 -16.09 2.56
N ILE A 138 -6.69 -16.01 3.74
CA ILE A 138 -5.47 -15.24 4.00
C ILE A 138 -4.43 -16.19 4.58
N ARG A 139 -3.19 -16.08 4.13
CA ARG A 139 -2.06 -16.85 4.67
C ARG A 139 -0.93 -15.91 5.08
N PRO A 140 -0.20 -16.23 6.17
CA PRO A 140 0.98 -15.47 6.53
C PRO A 140 2.06 -15.64 5.44
N VAL A 141 2.79 -14.56 5.14
CA VAL A 141 3.95 -14.58 4.25
C VAL A 141 5.15 -14.19 5.09
N ILE A 142 5.84 -15.19 5.62
CA ILE A 142 7.01 -15.02 6.49
C ILE A 142 8.26 -15.16 5.61
N GLU A 143 9.07 -14.11 5.60
CA GLU A 143 10.33 -14.10 4.87
C GLU A 143 11.46 -14.69 5.71
N ARG A 144 11.54 -14.27 6.97
CA ARG A 144 12.60 -14.70 7.90
C ARG A 144 12.13 -14.61 9.34
N THR A 145 12.53 -15.58 10.13
CA THR A 145 12.35 -15.62 11.59
C THR A 145 13.69 -15.42 12.28
N PHE A 146 13.69 -14.67 13.38
CA PHE A 146 14.86 -14.44 14.23
C PHE A 146 14.53 -14.85 15.68
N PRO A 147 15.47 -15.42 16.45
CA PRO A 147 15.30 -15.54 17.90
C PRO A 147 15.33 -14.15 18.56
N PHE A 148 14.80 -14.04 19.78
CA PHE A 148 14.77 -12.77 20.52
C PHE A 148 16.15 -12.16 20.74
N SER A 149 17.19 -12.99 20.88
CA SER A 149 18.58 -12.53 21.01
C SER A 149 19.09 -11.80 19.76
N GLU A 150 18.45 -11.97 18.61
CA GLU A 150 18.86 -11.40 17.31
C GLU A 150 17.91 -10.28 16.83
N VAL A 151 17.24 -9.59 17.76
CA VAL A 151 16.43 -8.41 17.42
C VAL A 151 17.25 -7.36 16.64
N PRO A 152 18.50 -7.01 17.01
CA PRO A 152 19.29 -6.05 16.23
C PRO A 152 19.47 -6.46 14.76
N GLU A 153 19.74 -7.74 14.49
CA GLU A 153 19.90 -8.29 13.16
C GLU A 153 18.58 -8.29 12.37
N ALA A 154 17.45 -8.54 13.06
CA ALA A 154 16.13 -8.44 12.48
C ALA A 154 15.82 -6.99 12.02
N PHE A 155 16.19 -5.99 12.83
CA PHE A 155 16.08 -4.57 12.47
C PHE A 155 16.95 -4.22 11.27
N LEU A 156 18.24 -4.58 11.29
CA LEU A 156 19.16 -4.35 10.16
C LEU A 156 18.65 -5.02 8.87
N LYS A 157 18.00 -6.18 8.96
CA LYS A 157 17.39 -6.83 7.81
C LYS A 157 16.22 -6.02 7.24
N VAL A 158 15.36 -5.45 8.09
CA VAL A 158 14.23 -4.62 7.64
C VAL A 158 14.71 -3.31 7.04
N GLU A 159 15.72 -2.69 7.65
CA GLU A 159 16.30 -1.42 7.20
C GLU A 159 16.92 -1.52 5.79
N ARG A 160 17.51 -2.66 5.44
CA ARG A 160 18.03 -2.93 4.08
C ARG A 160 16.94 -2.98 2.98
N GLY A 161 15.66 -2.95 3.34
CA GLY A 161 14.54 -2.90 2.39
C GLY A 161 14.29 -4.21 1.67
N HIS A 162 13.72 -4.13 0.45
CA HIS A 162 13.41 -5.27 -0.42
C HIS A 162 12.59 -6.40 0.21
N ALA A 163 11.66 -6.06 1.12
CA ALA A 163 10.84 -7.04 1.82
C ALA A 163 10.07 -7.98 0.88
N ARG A 164 10.05 -9.28 1.21
CA ARG A 164 9.29 -10.35 0.55
C ARG A 164 8.40 -11.04 1.59
N GLY A 165 7.47 -10.28 2.15
CA GLY A 165 6.67 -10.70 3.30
C GLY A 165 7.16 -10.04 4.59
N LYS A 166 7.10 -10.78 5.69
CA LYS A 166 7.36 -10.26 7.04
C LYS A 166 8.60 -10.89 7.67
N THR A 167 9.35 -10.05 8.38
CA THR A 167 10.33 -10.48 9.37
C THR A 167 9.61 -10.72 10.70
N VAL A 168 9.82 -11.88 11.32
CA VAL A 168 9.19 -12.27 12.60
C VAL A 168 10.27 -12.51 13.65
N VAL A 169 9.99 -12.17 14.91
CA VAL A 169 10.87 -12.46 16.05
C VAL A 169 10.15 -13.44 16.98
N ASN A 170 10.83 -14.53 17.31
CA ASN A 170 10.37 -15.51 18.29
C ASN A 170 10.84 -15.09 19.69
N VAL A 171 9.90 -14.89 20.60
CA VAL A 171 10.16 -14.42 21.99
C VAL A 171 10.24 -15.58 22.99
N VAL A 172 9.84 -16.78 22.58
CA VAL A 172 9.82 -18.01 23.36
C VAL A 172 10.90 -18.99 22.92
#